data_AF-A0A9X4PG23-F1
#
_entry.id   AF-A0A9X4PG23-F1
#
_cell.length_a   1.000
_cell.length_b   1.000
_cell.length_c   1.000
_cell.angle_alpha   90.00
_cell.angle_beta   90.00
_cell.angle_gamma   90.00
#
_symmetry.space_group_name_H-M   'P 1'
#
loop_
_entity.id
_entity.type
_entity.pdbx_description
1 polymer ?
#
loop_
_entity_poly.entity_id
_entity_poly.type
_entity_poly.pdbx_seq_one_letter_code
_entity_poly.pdbx_strand_id
1 'polypeptide(L)'
;MAAMNPCRCGYLGNASRSCNKAPRCGTDYRNKISGPLLDRIDICIEMPNVSILSPEIYSEGESTDRIRERVIAARRIQAERYSKLSISCNSEVSGEALNKFTKPDQAGLELLKHVLKENYISNRGYTRVLRVARTIADLAKSEEVKRAHIAEALNYRIRAH
;
A
#
# COMPACT_ATOMS: atom_id res chain seq x y z
N MET A 1 2.85 2.38 -12.96
CA MET A 1 3.16 3.25 -11.81
C MET A 1 2.85 4.68 -12.23
N ALA A 2 2.31 5.51 -11.35
CA ALA A 2 1.99 6.91 -11.64
C ALA A 2 2.56 7.79 -10.53
N ALA A 3 2.90 9.04 -10.86
CA ALA A 3 3.37 10.04 -9.91
C ALA A 3 2.46 11.26 -9.96
N MET A 4 2.28 11.93 -8.82
CA MET A 4 1.52 13.18 -8.72
C MET A 4 2.18 14.12 -7.71
N ASN A 5 2.10 15.42 -7.97
CA ASN A 5 2.58 16.42 -7.04
C ASN A 5 1.62 16.58 -5.83
N PRO A 6 2.11 17.06 -4.67
CA PRO A 6 1.24 17.30 -3.50
C PRO A 6 0.31 18.51 -3.70
N CYS A 7 0.69 19.47 -4.55
CA CYS A 7 -0.14 20.56 -5.04
C CYS A 7 0.20 20.89 -6.50
N ARG A 8 -0.59 21.75 -7.14
CA ARG A 8 -0.24 22.34 -8.45
C ARG A 8 1.17 22.96 -8.47
N CYS A 9 1.59 23.51 -7.34
CA CYS A 9 2.86 24.20 -7.14
C CYS A 9 4.06 23.32 -6.78
N GLY A 10 3.85 22.06 -6.40
CA GLY A 10 4.90 21.17 -5.88
C GLY A 10 5.42 21.45 -4.45
N TYR A 11 5.05 22.56 -3.80
CA TYR A 11 5.63 22.97 -2.50
C TYR A 11 4.77 22.69 -1.26
N LEU A 12 3.61 22.05 -1.41
CA LEU A 12 2.80 21.68 -0.26
C LEU A 12 3.55 20.66 0.59
N GLY A 13 3.74 20.94 1.89
CA GLY A 13 4.51 20.09 2.81
C GLY A 13 6.02 20.33 2.80
N ASN A 14 6.53 21.28 2.00
CA ASN A 14 7.97 21.58 1.97
C ASN A 14 8.35 22.61 3.07
N ALA A 15 9.21 22.22 4.01
CA ALA A 15 9.67 23.09 5.10
C ALA A 15 10.48 24.30 4.62
N SER A 16 11.18 24.18 3.48
CA SER A 16 11.97 25.26 2.87
C SER A 16 11.17 26.19 1.96
N ARG A 17 9.96 25.78 1.55
CA ARG A 17 9.08 26.57 0.67
C ARG A 17 7.62 26.31 1.02
N SER A 18 6.93 27.34 1.50
CA SER A 18 5.50 27.25 1.80
C SER A 18 4.65 27.46 0.54
N CYS A 19 3.60 26.65 0.37
CA CYS A 19 2.57 26.94 -0.62
C CYS A 19 1.68 28.10 -0.13
N ASN A 20 1.72 29.25 -0.82
CA ASN A 20 0.91 30.42 -0.48
C ASN A 20 -0.62 30.20 -0.56
N LYS A 21 -1.06 29.08 -1.14
CA LYS A 21 -2.47 28.69 -1.29
C LYS A 21 -2.82 27.45 -0.46
N ALA A 22 -1.95 27.05 0.47
CA ALA A 22 -2.24 25.95 1.39
C ALA A 22 -3.37 26.34 2.35
N PRO A 23 -4.24 25.38 2.75
CA PRO A 23 -4.27 23.98 2.31
C PRO A 23 -5.03 23.77 0.99
N ARG A 24 -5.82 24.76 0.54
CA ARG A 24 -6.77 24.66 -0.58
C ARG A 24 -6.14 24.18 -1.89
N CYS A 25 -4.92 24.62 -2.21
CA CYS A 25 -4.22 24.21 -3.43
C CYS A 25 -3.95 22.70 -3.50
N GLY A 26 -3.69 22.07 -2.35
CA GLY A 26 -3.52 20.62 -2.26
C GLY A 26 -4.84 19.90 -2.50
N THR A 27 -5.89 20.33 -1.80
CA THR A 27 -7.24 19.77 -1.95
C THR A 27 -7.75 19.89 -3.38
N ASP A 28 -7.67 21.07 -3.99
CA ASP A 28 -8.11 21.31 -5.37
C ASP A 28 -7.32 20.48 -6.39
N TYR A 29 -6.01 20.30 -6.17
CA TYR A 29 -5.17 19.50 -7.06
C TYR A 29 -5.49 18.01 -6.95
N ARG A 30 -5.69 17.49 -5.72
CA ARG A 30 -6.08 16.10 -5.46
C ARG A 30 -7.46 15.77 -6.00
N ASN A 31 -8.40 16.70 -5.88
CA ASN A 31 -9.78 16.55 -6.38
C ASN A 31 -9.87 16.41 -7.91
N LYS A 32 -8.80 16.70 -8.65
CA LYS A 32 -8.74 16.39 -10.09
C LYS A 32 -8.71 14.89 -10.38
N ILE A 33 -8.34 14.07 -9.39
CA ILE A 33 -8.33 12.62 -9.52
C ILE A 33 -9.61 12.09 -8.89
N SER A 34 -10.41 11.38 -9.67
CA SER A 34 -11.69 10.86 -9.18
C SER A 34 -11.49 9.77 -8.11
N GLY A 35 -12.34 9.77 -7.09
CA GLY A 35 -12.37 8.73 -6.06
C GLY A 35 -12.41 7.30 -6.63
N PRO A 36 -13.27 6.99 -7.63
CA PRO A 36 -13.30 5.68 -8.27
C PRO A 36 -12.00 5.25 -8.95
N LEU A 37 -11.18 6.20 -9.42
CA LEU A 37 -9.86 5.90 -9.97
C LEU A 37 -8.85 5.62 -8.85
N LEU A 38 -8.86 6.44 -7.79
CA LEU A 38 -8.01 6.25 -6.61
C LEU A 38 -8.26 4.89 -5.94
N ASP A 39 -9.52 4.45 -5.90
CA ASP A 39 -9.90 3.15 -5.35
C ASP A 39 -9.26 1.96 -6.08
N ARG A 40 -8.83 2.15 -7.33
CA ARG A 40 -8.12 1.13 -8.15
C ARG A 40 -6.62 1.09 -7.90
N ILE A 41 -6.07 2.00 -7.09
CA ILE A 41 -4.66 2.00 -6.72
C ILE A 41 -4.49 1.16 -5.46
N ASP A 42 -3.65 0.13 -5.53
CA ASP A 42 -3.45 -0.80 -4.42
C ASP A 42 -2.55 -0.20 -3.33
N ILE A 43 -1.52 0.54 -3.73
CA ILE A 43 -0.49 1.13 -2.88
C ILE A 43 -0.29 2.60 -3.26
N CYS A 44 -0.36 3.49 -2.28
CA CYS A 44 -0.05 4.91 -2.37
C CYS A 44 1.00 5.24 -1.31
N ILE A 45 2.15 5.77 -1.73
CA ILE A 45 3.24 6.15 -0.84
C ILE A 45 3.56 7.62 -1.11
N GLU A 46 3.67 8.41 -0.05
CA GLU A 46 4.19 9.77 -0.13
C GLU A 46 5.71 9.72 -0.16
N MET A 47 6.30 10.34 -1.18
CA MET A 47 7.74 10.41 -1.34
C MET A 47 8.21 11.80 -0.89
N PRO A 48 9.10 11.89 0.11
CA PRO A 48 9.69 13.17 0.47
C PRO A 48 10.56 13.70 -0.69
N ASN A 49 10.76 15.01 -0.71
CA ASN A 49 11.68 15.63 -1.66
C ASN A 49 13.12 15.32 -1.23
N VAL A 50 13.83 14.53 -2.03
CA VAL A 50 15.24 14.19 -1.76
C VAL A 50 16.13 15.15 -2.53
N SER A 51 16.99 15.89 -1.81
CA SER A 51 17.99 16.75 -2.44
C SER A 51 19.10 15.90 -3.04
N ILE A 52 19.51 16.19 -4.28
CA ILE A 52 20.65 15.53 -4.95
C ILE A 52 21.96 15.72 -4.14
N LEU A 53 22.01 16.74 -3.29
CA LEU A 53 23.15 17.04 -2.41
C LEU A 53 23.07 16.33 -1.05
N SER A 54 22.00 15.57 -0.76
CA SER A 54 21.85 14.86 0.51
C SER A 54 22.90 13.74 0.62
N PRO A 55 23.70 13.71 1.70
CA PRO A 55 24.67 12.64 1.96
C PRO A 55 24.03 11.24 2.02
N GLU A 56 22.74 11.18 2.42
CA GLU A 56 21.96 9.94 2.54
C GLU A 56 21.75 9.21 1.20
N ILE A 57 21.87 9.90 0.05
CA ILE A 57 21.80 9.27 -1.28
C ILE A 57 22.90 8.21 -1.44
N TYR A 58 24.04 8.40 -0.77
CA TYR A 58 25.19 7.52 -0.86
C TYR A 58 25.20 6.41 0.20
N SER A 59 24.15 6.28 1.02
CA SER A 59 24.04 5.13 1.90
C SER A 59 23.82 3.86 1.06
N GLU A 60 24.63 2.81 1.32
CA GLU A 60 24.45 1.51 0.69
C GLU A 60 23.12 0.90 1.16
N GLY A 61 22.05 1.18 0.43
CA GLY A 61 20.77 0.53 0.62
C GLY A 61 20.86 -0.98 0.38
N GLU A 62 19.78 -1.69 0.69
CA GLU A 62 19.67 -3.12 0.37
C GLU A 62 19.84 -3.32 -1.15
N SER A 63 20.70 -4.26 -1.56
CA SER A 63 20.95 -4.50 -2.98
C SER A 63 19.71 -5.03 -3.68
N THR A 64 19.57 -4.70 -4.97
CA THR A 64 18.46 -5.20 -5.80
C THR A 64 18.44 -6.74 -5.85
N ASP A 65 19.59 -7.39 -5.76
CA ASP A 65 19.67 -8.85 -5.73
C ASP A 65 19.05 -9.44 -4.46
N ARG A 66 19.31 -8.85 -3.29
CA ARG A 66 18.65 -9.27 -2.03
C ARG A 66 17.14 -9.05 -2.05
N ILE A 67 16.69 -7.93 -2.61
CA ILE A 67 15.26 -7.65 -2.80
C ILE A 67 14.66 -8.70 -3.75
N ARG A 68 15.33 -9.02 -4.87
CA ARG A 68 14.88 -10.03 -5.83
C ARG A 68 14.69 -11.39 -5.16
N GLU A 69 15.63 -11.82 -4.32
CA GLU A 69 15.52 -13.09 -3.58
C GLU A 69 14.26 -13.14 -2.71
N ARG A 70 13.99 -12.08 -1.96
CA ARG A 70 12.78 -11.96 -1.12
C ARG A 70 11.50 -12.03 -1.95
N VAL A 71 11.48 -11.32 -3.09
CA VAL A 71 10.32 -11.33 -4.01
C VAL A 71 10.10 -12.72 -4.61
N ILE A 72 11.16 -13.40 -5.05
CA ILE A 72 11.05 -14.76 -5.61
C ILE A 72 10.54 -15.73 -4.55
N ALA A 73 11.04 -15.65 -3.31
CA ALA A 73 10.56 -16.50 -2.22
C ALA A 73 9.05 -16.31 -1.98
N ALA A 74 8.58 -15.06 -1.90
CA ALA A 74 7.15 -14.77 -1.76
C ALA A 74 6.33 -15.27 -2.97
N ARG A 75 6.85 -15.16 -4.19
CA ARG A 75 6.18 -15.68 -5.40
C ARG A 75 6.06 -17.20 -5.40
N ARG A 76 7.07 -17.92 -4.91
CA ARG A 76 7.01 -19.39 -4.75
C ARG A 76 5.93 -19.81 -3.77
N ILE A 77 5.86 -19.12 -2.62
CA ILE A 77 4.80 -19.34 -1.62
C ILE A 77 3.40 -19.14 -2.25
N GLN A 78 3.23 -18.11 -3.08
CA GLN A 78 1.96 -17.87 -3.78
C GLN A 78 1.64 -18.96 -4.80
N ALA A 79 2.62 -19.38 -5.60
CA ALA A 79 2.46 -20.42 -6.60
C ALA A 79 2.05 -21.76 -5.97
N GLU A 80 2.65 -22.11 -4.83
CA GLU A 80 2.27 -23.31 -4.09
C GLU A 80 0.84 -23.21 -3.55
N ARG A 81 0.51 -22.10 -2.87
CA ARG A 81 -0.82 -21.85 -2.30
C ARG A 81 -1.93 -21.91 -3.34
N TYR A 82 -1.65 -21.40 -4.54
CA TYR A 82 -2.62 -21.31 -5.64
C TYR A 82 -2.48 -22.42 -6.68
N SER A 83 -1.65 -23.43 -6.45
CA SER A 83 -1.38 -24.52 -7.40
C SER A 83 -2.62 -25.23 -7.98
N LYS A 84 -3.73 -25.25 -7.23
CA LYS A 84 -5.02 -25.85 -7.64
C LYS A 84 -6.03 -24.84 -8.18
N LEU A 85 -5.63 -23.57 -8.33
CA LEU A 85 -6.47 -22.46 -8.75
C LEU A 85 -5.85 -21.79 -9.97
N SER A 86 -6.68 -21.24 -10.86
CA SER A 86 -6.20 -20.42 -11.99
C SER A 86 -5.83 -19.00 -11.53
N ILE A 87 -4.97 -18.90 -10.50
CA ILE A 87 -4.53 -17.65 -9.87
C ILE A 87 -3.00 -17.63 -9.86
N SER A 88 -2.41 -16.64 -10.49
CA SER A 88 -0.94 -16.51 -10.58
C SER A 88 -0.35 -15.87 -9.32
N CYS A 89 -1.10 -14.99 -8.66
CA CYS A 89 -0.61 -14.20 -7.53
C CYS A 89 -1.70 -13.53 -6.69
N ASN A 90 -1.29 -12.97 -5.56
CA ASN A 90 -2.17 -12.35 -4.58
C ASN A 90 -3.09 -11.25 -5.17
N SER A 91 -2.65 -10.53 -6.21
CA SER A 91 -3.45 -9.46 -6.82
C SER A 91 -4.68 -9.96 -7.58
N GLU A 92 -4.72 -11.23 -7.99
CA GLU A 92 -5.84 -11.83 -8.72
C GLU A 92 -6.86 -12.48 -7.80
N VAL A 93 -6.48 -12.80 -6.56
CA VAL A 93 -7.30 -13.53 -5.59
C VAL A 93 -8.60 -12.80 -5.31
N SER A 94 -9.74 -13.46 -5.52
CA SER A 94 -11.08 -12.85 -5.38
C SER A 94 -12.09 -13.86 -4.85
N GLY A 95 -13.31 -13.39 -4.57
CA GLY A 95 -14.42 -14.24 -4.12
C GLY A 95 -14.07 -15.03 -2.86
N GLU A 96 -14.41 -16.32 -2.86
CA GLU A 96 -14.17 -17.23 -1.74
C GLU A 96 -12.67 -17.44 -1.46
N ALA A 97 -11.84 -17.47 -2.51
CA ALA A 97 -10.40 -17.64 -2.37
C ALA A 97 -9.77 -16.47 -1.58
N LEU A 98 -10.29 -15.25 -1.72
CA LEU A 98 -9.84 -14.10 -0.93
C LEU A 98 -10.06 -14.37 0.55
N ASN A 99 -11.29 -14.66 0.94
CA ASN A 99 -11.62 -14.94 2.33
C ASN A 99 -10.84 -16.12 2.89
N LYS A 100 -10.59 -17.16 2.08
CA LYS A 100 -9.83 -18.33 2.51
C LYS A 100 -8.35 -18.03 2.78
N PHE A 101 -7.68 -17.30 1.89
CA PHE A 101 -6.22 -17.17 1.93
C PHE A 101 -5.72 -15.88 2.58
N THR A 102 -6.57 -14.87 2.70
CA THR A 102 -6.19 -13.57 3.28
C THR A 102 -6.88 -13.30 4.62
N LYS A 103 -7.57 -14.29 5.21
CA LYS A 103 -8.20 -14.13 6.52
C LYS A 103 -7.14 -13.73 7.56
N PRO A 104 -7.29 -12.56 8.21
CA PRO A 104 -6.36 -12.18 9.25
C PRO A 104 -6.61 -12.94 10.55
N ASP A 105 -5.62 -12.88 11.44
CA ASP A 105 -5.79 -13.19 12.85
C ASP A 105 -6.90 -12.32 13.50
N GLN A 106 -7.32 -12.71 14.71
CA GLN A 106 -8.40 -12.03 15.42
C GLN A 106 -8.10 -10.53 15.61
N ALA A 107 -6.86 -10.20 15.96
CA ALA A 107 -6.43 -8.82 16.18
C ALA A 107 -6.43 -7.98 14.87
N GLY A 108 -6.09 -8.59 13.73
CA GLY A 108 -6.20 -7.95 12.42
C GLY A 108 -7.64 -7.78 11.97
N LEU A 109 -8.51 -8.74 12.28
CA LEU A 109 -9.94 -8.63 12.00
C LEU A 109 -10.59 -7.48 12.79
N GLU A 110 -10.23 -7.31 14.05
CA GLU A 110 -10.69 -6.19 14.89
C GLU A 110 -10.24 -4.84 14.34
N LEU A 111 -8.98 -4.74 13.89
CA LEU A 111 -8.47 -3.54 13.24
C LEU A 111 -9.27 -3.21 11.96
N LEU A 112 -9.55 -4.20 11.10
CA LEU A 112 -10.35 -3.98 9.90
C LEU A 112 -11.77 -3.53 10.23
N LYS A 113 -12.41 -4.11 11.25
CA LYS A 113 -13.74 -3.71 11.71
C LYS A 113 -13.75 -2.26 12.18
N HIS A 114 -12.75 -1.83 12.93
CA HIS A 114 -12.61 -0.44 13.36
C HIS A 114 -12.51 0.50 12.16
N VAL A 115 -11.62 0.20 11.21
CA VAL A 115 -11.41 1.04 10.01
C VAL A 115 -12.66 1.12 9.12
N LEU A 116 -13.41 0.02 8.99
CA LEU A 116 -14.67 0.01 8.24
C LEU A 116 -15.77 0.83 8.93
N LYS A 117 -15.88 0.77 10.25
CA LYS A 117 -16.87 1.56 11.02
C LYS A 117 -16.65 3.06 10.87
N GLU A 118 -15.40 3.49 10.87
CA GLU A 118 -15.02 4.90 10.68
C GLU A 118 -15.10 5.36 9.20
N ASN A 119 -15.61 4.52 8.29
CA ASN A 119 -15.75 4.78 6.86
C ASN A 119 -14.44 5.19 6.16
N TYR A 120 -13.29 4.74 6.66
CA TYR A 120 -12.00 5.08 6.07
C TYR A 120 -11.70 4.35 4.75
N ILE A 121 -12.36 3.23 4.46
CA ILE A 121 -12.14 2.44 3.25
C ILE A 121 -13.46 1.93 2.63
N SER A 122 -13.52 1.91 1.29
CA SER A 122 -14.62 1.28 0.54
C SER A 122 -14.49 -0.26 0.54
N ASN A 123 -15.54 -0.97 0.15
CA ASN A 123 -15.48 -2.44 -0.04
C ASN A 123 -14.37 -2.86 -1.01
N ARG A 124 -14.14 -2.08 -2.08
CA ARG A 124 -13.02 -2.32 -3.00
C ARG A 124 -11.70 -2.11 -2.28
N GLY A 125 -11.61 -1.06 -1.46
CA GLY A 125 -10.44 -0.80 -0.64
C GLY A 125 -10.12 -1.93 0.34
N TYR A 126 -11.14 -2.47 1.01
CA TYR A 126 -11.02 -3.63 1.87
C TYR A 126 -10.40 -4.84 1.15
N THR A 127 -10.92 -5.21 -0.03
CA THR A 127 -10.34 -6.29 -0.85
C THR A 127 -8.87 -6.04 -1.19
N ARG A 128 -8.50 -4.80 -1.52
CA ARG A 128 -7.10 -4.46 -1.83
C ARG A 128 -6.20 -4.54 -0.61
N VAL A 129 -6.64 -4.03 0.54
CA VAL A 129 -5.91 -4.15 1.81
C VAL A 129 -5.59 -5.61 2.11
N LEU A 130 -6.58 -6.51 1.96
CA LEU A 130 -6.36 -7.94 2.17
C LEU A 130 -5.32 -8.55 1.23
N ARG A 131 -5.35 -8.21 -0.06
CA ARG A 131 -4.37 -8.69 -1.05
C ARG A 131 -2.96 -8.18 -0.77
N VAL A 132 -2.83 -6.91 -0.40
CA VAL A 132 -1.56 -6.29 -0.02
C VAL A 132 -1.03 -6.92 1.27
N ALA A 133 -1.87 -7.06 2.29
CA ALA A 133 -1.49 -7.70 3.56
C ALA A 133 -1.04 -9.15 3.40
N ARG A 134 -1.70 -9.93 2.51
CA ARG A 134 -1.25 -11.29 2.15
C ARG A 134 0.15 -11.27 1.52
N THR A 135 0.43 -10.28 0.67
CA THR A 135 1.74 -10.13 0.04
C THR A 135 2.82 -9.76 1.05
N ILE A 136 2.51 -8.86 2.00
CA ILE A 136 3.40 -8.52 3.11
C ILE A 136 3.68 -9.77 3.97
N ALA A 137 2.65 -10.55 4.29
CA ALA A 137 2.81 -11.81 5.01
C ALA A 137 3.73 -12.79 4.27
N ASP A 138 3.58 -12.93 2.95
CA ASP A 138 4.42 -13.81 2.14
C ASP A 138 5.88 -13.33 2.08
N LEU A 139 6.11 -12.02 2.02
CA LEU A 139 7.45 -11.43 2.11
C LEU A 139 8.09 -11.67 3.49
N ALA A 140 7.28 -11.71 4.55
CA ALA A 140 7.69 -12.07 5.90
C ALA A 140 7.77 -13.58 6.15
N LYS A 141 7.49 -14.42 5.13
CA LYS A 141 7.37 -15.88 5.24
C LYS A 141 6.38 -16.33 6.32
N SER A 142 5.36 -15.53 6.58
CA SER A 142 4.30 -15.82 7.54
C SER A 142 3.16 -16.57 6.86
N GLU A 143 2.81 -17.74 7.40
CA GLU A 143 1.67 -18.52 6.91
C GLU A 143 0.35 -17.76 7.11
N GLU A 144 0.17 -17.16 8.29
CA GLU A 144 -1.00 -16.38 8.64
C GLU A 144 -0.85 -14.89 8.32
N VAL A 145 -1.96 -14.24 7.99
CA VAL A 145 -2.02 -12.78 7.89
C VAL A 145 -2.24 -12.21 9.30
N LYS A 146 -1.22 -11.57 9.86
CA LYS A 146 -1.28 -11.00 11.21
C LYS A 146 -1.72 -9.54 11.18
N ARG A 147 -2.15 -9.01 12.33
CA ARG A 147 -2.47 -7.58 12.52
C ARG A 147 -1.41 -6.63 11.96
N ALA A 148 -0.13 -6.96 12.12
CA ALA A 148 0.97 -6.13 11.61
C ALA A 148 0.92 -5.96 10.08
N HIS A 149 0.65 -7.03 9.34
CA HIS A 149 0.55 -6.98 7.87
C HIS A 149 -0.67 -6.16 7.42
N ILE A 150 -1.77 -6.25 8.16
CA ILE A 150 -2.97 -5.43 7.92
C ILE A 150 -2.68 -3.96 8.18
N ALA A 151 -2.03 -3.63 9.29
CA ALA A 151 -1.70 -2.25 9.64
C ALA A 151 -0.78 -1.62 8.59
N GLU A 152 0.24 -2.35 8.13
CA GLU A 152 1.13 -1.88 7.07
C GLU A 152 0.39 -1.70 5.74
N ALA A 153 -0.46 -2.65 5.33
CA ALA A 153 -1.28 -2.52 4.13
C ALA A 153 -2.25 -1.32 4.19
N LEU A 154 -2.79 -1.03 5.36
CA LEU A 154 -3.63 0.15 5.60
C LEU A 154 -2.82 1.44 5.49
N ASN A 155 -1.61 1.48 6.03
CA ASN A 155 -0.73 2.66 5.92
C ASN A 155 -0.40 2.99 4.46
N TYR A 156 -0.25 1.99 3.60
CA TYR A 156 -0.08 2.19 2.16
C TYR A 156 -1.34 2.69 1.43
N ARG A 157 -2.48 2.79 2.11
CA ARG A 157 -3.75 3.22 1.51
C ARG A 157 -4.29 4.51 2.11
N ILE A 158 -4.23 4.61 3.43
CA ILE A 158 -4.69 5.78 4.18
C ILE A 158 -3.68 6.89 3.89
N ARG A 159 -4.07 7.81 3.01
CA ARG A 159 -3.27 9.00 2.73
C ARG A 159 -3.37 9.92 3.94
N ALA A 160 -2.23 10.33 4.48
CA ALA A 160 -2.19 11.45 5.41
C ALA A 160 -2.71 12.73 4.70
N HIS A 161 -3.31 13.61 5.50
CA HIS A 161 -4.20 14.70 5.11
C HIS A 161 -3.70 15.69 4.06
#